data_AF-A0A966XIR3-F1
#
_entry.id   AF-A0A966XIR3-F1
#
_cell.length_a   1.000
_cell.length_b   1.000
_cell.length_c   1.000
_cell.angle_alpha   90.00
_cell.angle_beta   90.00
_cell.angle_gamma   90.00
#
_symmetry.space_group_name_H-M   'P 1'
#
loop_
_entity.id
_entity.type
_entity.pdbx_description
1 polymer ?
#
loop_
_entity_poly.entity_id
_entity_poly.type
_entity_poly.pdbx_seq_one_letter_code
_entity_poly.pdbx_strand_id
1 'polypeptide(L)'
;LAFAREGYTKTTVRPGELVETLTWPGFRKVARKYWRTGLGEYRRSFSKRAFVRALQQLVPDVTEGDLVPAPAGVRAQACDRDGNLLDDFAIRETARVFNVCNAPSPAATASLAIGSYLASRVTERFEA
;
A
#
# COMPACT_ATOMS: atom_id res chain seq x y z
N LEU A 1 6.22 7.18 1.16
CA LEU A 1 6.75 6.00 1.88
C LEU A 1 6.36 6.11 3.35
N ALA A 2 5.79 5.06 3.94
CA ALA A 2 5.65 4.97 5.39
C ALA A 2 7.00 4.55 6.00
N PHE A 3 7.39 5.14 7.13
CA PHE A 3 8.69 4.86 7.76
C PHE A 3 8.65 3.65 8.73
N ALA A 4 7.52 2.94 8.75
CA ALA A 4 7.29 1.68 9.43
C ALA A 4 6.13 0.95 8.72
N ARG A 5 6.11 -0.39 8.76
CA ARG A 5 5.07 -1.26 8.19
C ARG A 5 3.68 -1.01 8.78
N GLU A 6 3.65 -0.59 10.04
CA GLU A 6 2.44 -0.21 10.79
C GLU A 6 2.49 1.28 11.19
N GLY A 7 3.20 2.10 10.41
CA GLY A 7 3.38 3.53 10.67
C GLY A 7 2.19 4.37 10.25
N TYR A 8 1.07 4.29 10.99
CA TYR A 8 -0.16 5.04 10.68
C TYR A 8 -0.11 6.54 11.04
N THR A 9 1.00 7.02 11.60
CA THR A 9 1.24 8.46 11.82
C THR A 9 2.43 8.94 11.02
N LYS A 10 2.46 10.24 10.69
CA LYS A 10 3.54 10.86 9.91
C LYS A 10 4.90 10.82 10.62
N THR A 11 4.91 10.60 11.93
CA THR A 11 6.10 10.64 12.79
C THR A 11 6.52 9.26 13.28
N THR A 12 5.75 8.21 13.02
CA THR A 12 6.13 6.84 13.39
C THR A 12 7.27 6.37 12.49
N VAL A 13 8.45 6.20 13.07
CA VAL A 13 9.65 5.74 12.37
C VAL A 13 10.19 4.50 13.07
N ARG A 14 10.46 3.44 12.31
CA ARG A 14 11.21 2.27 12.77
C ARG A 14 12.48 2.13 11.93
N PRO A 15 13.65 2.55 12.45
CA PRO A 15 14.88 2.61 11.65
C PRO A 15 15.25 1.30 10.96
N GLY A 16 15.06 0.16 11.63
CA GLY A 16 15.34 -1.16 11.03
C GLY A 16 14.48 -1.44 9.79
N GLU A 17 13.17 -1.23 9.89
CA GLU A 17 12.23 -1.43 8.76
C GLU A 17 12.47 -0.42 7.63
N LEU A 18 12.82 0.82 7.98
CA LEU A 18 13.15 1.85 7.01
C LEU A 18 14.44 1.49 6.25
N VAL A 19 15.50 1.08 6.95
CA VAL A 19 16.77 0.66 6.33
C VAL A 19 16.56 -0.58 5.47
N GLU A 20 15.79 -1.56 5.93
CA GLU A 20 15.45 -2.74 5.15
C GLU A 20 14.74 -2.34 3.85
N THR A 21 13.75 -1.46 3.92
CA THR A 21 13.00 -0.98 2.75
C THR A 21 13.91 -0.20 1.78
N LEU A 22 14.72 0.72 2.29
CA LEU A 22 15.61 1.57 1.48
C LEU A 22 16.76 0.78 0.83
N THR A 23 17.24 -0.29 1.49
CA THR A 23 18.33 -1.12 0.96
C THR A 23 17.82 -2.20 0.00
N TRP A 24 16.52 -2.54 0.04
CA TRP A 24 15.94 -3.56 -0.83
C TRP A 24 15.99 -3.15 -2.33
N PRO A 25 16.55 -3.99 -3.22
CA PRO A 25 16.94 -3.57 -4.57
C PRO A 25 15.78 -3.18 -5.47
N GLY A 26 14.66 -3.89 -5.43
CA GLY A 26 13.50 -3.56 -6.26
C GLY A 26 12.83 -2.25 -5.80
N PHE A 27 12.84 -1.95 -4.50
CA PHE A 27 12.26 -0.72 -3.95
C PHE A 27 13.08 0.48 -4.40
N ARG A 28 14.41 0.37 -4.45
CA ARG A 28 15.27 1.41 -5.02
C ARG A 28 14.92 1.70 -6.48
N LYS A 29 14.60 0.68 -7.28
CA LYS A 29 14.14 0.83 -8.67
C LYS A 29 12.77 1.53 -8.71
N VAL A 30 11.80 1.11 -7.88
CA VAL A 30 10.48 1.75 -7.74
C VAL A 30 10.62 3.23 -7.35
N ALA A 31 11.37 3.52 -6.28
CA ALA A 31 11.60 4.87 -5.78
C ALA A 31 12.20 5.76 -6.87
N ARG A 32 13.19 5.27 -7.62
CA ARG A 32 13.78 6.00 -8.75
C ARG A 32 12.78 6.21 -9.91
N LYS A 33 11.87 5.26 -10.16
CA LYS A 33 10.86 5.40 -11.23
C LYS A 33 9.77 6.41 -10.84
N TYR A 34 9.36 6.45 -9.58
CA TYR A 34 8.19 7.22 -9.11
C TYR A 34 8.51 8.38 -8.17
N TRP A 35 9.78 8.83 -8.07
CA TRP A 35 10.19 9.88 -7.11
C TRP A 35 9.41 11.19 -7.23
N ARG A 36 9.08 11.61 -8.48
CA ARG A 36 8.31 12.84 -8.73
C ARG A 36 6.90 12.74 -8.15
N THR A 37 6.24 11.61 -8.40
CA THR A 37 4.91 11.30 -7.85
C THR A 37 4.95 11.25 -6.33
N GLY A 38 5.94 10.55 -5.76
CA GLY A 38 6.12 10.45 -4.31
C GLY A 38 6.32 11.81 -3.64
N LEU A 39 7.14 12.70 -4.23
CA LEU A 39 7.33 14.05 -3.72
C LEU A 39 6.04 14.88 -3.77
N GLY A 40 5.26 14.74 -4.85
CA GLY A 40 3.95 15.38 -4.99
C GLY A 40 2.93 14.88 -3.96
N GLU A 41 2.96 13.60 -3.60
CA GLU A 41 2.14 13.03 -2.52
C GLU A 41 2.56 13.54 -1.14
N TYR A 42 3.87 13.64 -0.86
CA TYR A 42 4.34 14.24 0.39
C TYR A 42 3.91 15.70 0.52
N ARG A 43 4.06 16.51 -0.53
CA ARG A 43 3.62 17.90 -0.52
C ARG A 43 2.13 18.02 -0.16
N ARG A 44 1.28 17.20 -0.76
CA ARG A 44 -0.16 17.16 -0.47
C ARG A 44 -0.45 16.65 0.94
N SER A 45 0.32 15.67 1.42
CA SER A 45 0.18 15.13 2.77
C SER A 45 0.51 16.15 3.86
N PHE A 46 1.47 17.06 3.63
CA PHE A 46 1.88 18.07 4.60
C PHE A 46 1.20 19.44 4.42
N SER A 47 0.50 19.69 3.31
CA SER A 47 -0.15 20.97 3.03
C SER A 47 -1.63 20.79 2.69
N LYS A 48 -2.51 21.20 3.62
CA LYS A 48 -3.97 21.22 3.42
C LYS A 48 -4.33 21.96 2.12
N ARG A 49 -3.77 23.15 1.92
CA ARG A 49 -3.88 23.94 0.68
C ARG A 49 -3.53 23.17 -0.59
N ALA A 50 -2.43 22.43 -0.60
CA ALA A 50 -2.02 21.67 -1.77
C ALA A 50 -2.94 20.47 -2.02
N PHE A 51 -3.46 19.85 -0.96
CA PHE A 51 -4.45 18.79 -1.05
C PHE A 51 -5.79 19.29 -1.60
N VAL A 52 -6.30 20.43 -1.13
CA VAL A 52 -7.52 21.07 -1.66
C VAL A 52 -7.38 21.38 -3.13
N ARG A 53 -6.28 22.03 -3.55
CA ARG A 53 -6.04 22.32 -4.97
C ARG A 53 -6.04 21.08 -5.86
N ALA A 54 -5.56 19.94 -5.33
CA ALA A 54 -5.61 18.68 -6.06
C ALA A 54 -7.03 18.12 -6.15
N LEU A 55 -7.81 18.20 -5.07
CA LEU A 55 -9.22 17.79 -5.06
C LEU A 55 -10.10 18.65 -5.96
N GLN A 56 -9.80 19.94 -6.10
CA GLN A 56 -10.54 20.86 -6.97
C GLN A 56 -10.48 20.50 -8.46
N GLN A 57 -9.57 19.59 -8.86
CA GLN A 57 -9.59 19.01 -10.21
C GLN A 57 -10.79 18.06 -10.43
N LEU A 58 -11.35 17.51 -9.34
CA LEU A 58 -12.50 16.60 -9.36
C LEU A 58 -13.77 17.29 -8.83
N VAL A 59 -13.64 18.12 -7.78
CA VAL A 59 -14.75 18.83 -7.14
C VAL A 59 -14.36 20.31 -6.97
N PRO A 60 -14.59 21.17 -7.97
CA PRO A 60 -14.05 22.54 -8.01
C PRO A 60 -14.42 23.43 -6.80
N ASP A 61 -15.63 23.26 -6.27
CA ASP A 61 -16.19 24.10 -5.22
C ASP A 61 -15.69 23.74 -3.81
N VAL A 62 -14.93 22.65 -3.64
CA VAL A 62 -14.42 22.26 -2.32
C VAL A 62 -13.40 23.27 -1.80
N THR A 63 -13.60 23.71 -0.57
CA THR A 63 -12.75 24.68 0.12
C THR A 63 -12.00 24.03 1.27
N GLU A 64 -11.00 24.72 1.85
CA GLU A 64 -10.32 24.21 3.04
C GLU A 64 -11.25 24.00 4.25
N GLY A 65 -12.38 24.71 4.33
CA GLY A 65 -13.36 24.58 5.41
C GLY A 65 -14.09 23.24 5.39
N ASP A 66 -14.22 22.63 4.22
CA ASP A 66 -14.98 21.39 4.01
C ASP A 66 -14.21 20.13 4.41
N LEU A 67 -12.90 20.25 4.70
CA LEU A 67 -12.05 19.11 5.06
C LEU A 67 -11.76 19.04 6.54
N VAL A 68 -12.00 17.84 7.07
CA VAL A 68 -11.54 17.41 8.39
C VAL A 68 -10.35 16.46 8.28
N PRO A 69 -9.46 16.40 9.29
CA PRO A 69 -8.41 15.39 9.33
C PRO A 69 -8.97 13.97 9.31
N ALA A 70 -8.28 13.07 8.61
CA ALA A 70 -8.58 11.65 8.56
C ALA A 70 -7.32 10.84 8.92
N PRO A 71 -7.47 9.62 9.49
CA PRO A 71 -6.33 8.75 9.75
C PRO A 71 -5.64 8.34 8.43
N ALA A 72 -4.32 8.13 8.49
CA ALA A 72 -3.58 7.61 7.37
C ALA A 72 -3.77 6.08 7.25
N GLY A 73 -3.58 5.56 6.04
CA GLY A 73 -3.52 4.12 5.78
C GLY A 73 -2.15 3.71 5.22
N VAL A 74 -1.64 2.56 5.63
CA VAL A 74 -0.45 1.93 5.04
C VAL A 74 -0.91 0.73 4.23
N ARG A 75 -0.66 0.76 2.91
CA ARG A 75 -0.98 -0.35 2.00
C ARG A 75 0.22 -1.28 1.88
N ALA A 76 0.00 -2.57 2.14
CA ALA A 76 0.94 -3.62 1.80
C ALA A 76 0.90 -3.84 0.28
N GLN A 77 1.87 -3.27 -0.44
CA GLN A 77 2.03 -3.44 -1.89
C GLN A 77 3.35 -4.14 -2.17
N ALA A 78 3.28 -5.33 -2.75
CA ALA A 78 4.47 -6.04 -3.16
C ALA A 78 5.08 -5.44 -4.43
N CYS A 79 6.41 -5.53 -4.52
CA CYS A 79 7.17 -5.28 -5.73
C CYS A 79 8.23 -6.36 -5.92
N ASP A 80 8.61 -6.63 -7.15
CA ASP A 80 9.65 -7.62 -7.49
C ASP A 80 11.06 -6.98 -7.49
N ARG A 81 12.09 -7.82 -7.65
CA ARG A 81 13.50 -7.35 -7.66
C ARG A 81 13.81 -6.42 -8.84
N ASP A 82 12.96 -6.38 -9.85
CA ASP A 82 13.07 -5.51 -11.02
C ASP A 82 12.33 -4.19 -10.86
N GLY A 83 11.64 -4.01 -9.74
CA GLY A 83 10.91 -2.81 -9.39
C GLY A 83 9.56 -2.72 -10.09
N ASN A 84 9.02 -3.84 -10.56
CA ASN A 84 7.63 -3.93 -10.97
C ASN A 84 6.76 -4.09 -9.72
N LEU A 85 5.66 -3.33 -9.68
CA LEU A 85 4.64 -3.53 -8.65
C LEU A 85 3.81 -4.75 -9.05
N LEU A 86 3.46 -5.60 -8.09
CA LEU A 86 2.62 -6.76 -8.38
C LEU A 86 1.16 -6.31 -8.49
N ASP A 87 0.59 -6.55 -9.68
CA ASP A 87 -0.78 -6.16 -10.02
C ASP A 87 -1.84 -7.20 -9.59
N ASP A 88 -1.42 -8.41 -9.20
CA ASP A 88 -2.30 -9.52 -8.80
C ASP A 88 -1.91 -10.10 -7.43
N PHE A 89 -2.68 -11.08 -6.94
CA PHE A 89 -2.41 -11.81 -5.71
C PHE A 89 -1.02 -12.44 -5.73
N ALA A 90 -0.30 -12.29 -4.62
CA ALA A 90 0.93 -13.04 -4.38
C ALA A 90 0.71 -13.96 -3.19
N ILE A 91 0.46 -15.23 -3.46
CA ILE A 91 0.25 -16.24 -2.42
C ILE A 91 1.52 -17.09 -2.32
N ARG A 92 2.04 -17.25 -1.09
CA ARG A 92 3.17 -18.13 -0.78
C ARG A 92 2.72 -19.24 0.14
N GLU A 93 2.83 -20.46 -0.35
CA GLU A 93 2.35 -21.66 0.33
C GLU A 93 3.53 -22.49 0.85
N THR A 94 3.35 -23.07 2.04
CA THR A 94 4.16 -24.18 2.56
C THR A 94 3.23 -25.33 2.94
N ALA A 95 3.77 -26.44 3.48
CA ALA A 95 2.94 -27.58 3.89
C ALA A 95 1.81 -27.23 4.87
N ARG A 96 1.97 -26.17 5.68
CA ARG A 96 1.01 -25.81 6.76
C ARG A 96 0.63 -24.32 6.80
N VAL A 97 1.08 -23.51 5.84
CA VAL A 97 0.88 -22.05 5.88
C VAL A 97 0.57 -21.51 4.48
N PHE A 98 -0.48 -20.70 4.39
CA PHE A 98 -0.81 -19.88 3.23
C PHE A 98 -0.57 -18.41 3.59
N ASN A 99 0.38 -17.75 2.93
CA ASN A 99 0.68 -16.34 3.13
C ASN A 99 0.15 -15.53 1.95
N VAL A 100 -0.77 -14.60 2.20
CA VAL A 100 -1.21 -13.61 1.20
C VAL A 100 -0.27 -12.41 1.28
N CYS A 101 0.77 -12.41 0.46
CA CYS A 101 1.82 -11.39 0.45
C CYS A 101 1.45 -10.14 -0.36
N ASN A 102 0.49 -10.26 -1.28
CA ASN A 102 -0.07 -9.14 -2.03
C ASN A 102 -1.54 -9.43 -2.31
N ALA A 103 -2.39 -8.45 -2.09
CA ALA A 103 -3.79 -8.45 -2.46
C ALA A 103 -4.12 -7.03 -2.94
N PRO A 104 -3.93 -6.73 -4.24
CA PRO A 104 -4.07 -5.38 -4.73
C PRO A 104 -5.53 -4.93 -4.79
N SER A 105 -5.73 -3.63 -4.98
CA SER A 105 -7.06 -3.03 -5.10
C SER A 105 -7.89 -3.70 -6.21
N PRO A 106 -9.20 -3.95 -6.00
CA PRO A 106 -10.00 -3.56 -4.83
C PRO A 106 -10.14 -4.68 -3.78
N ALA A 107 -9.06 -4.96 -3.03
CA ALA A 107 -9.02 -6.00 -1.99
C ALA A 107 -10.14 -5.89 -0.93
N ALA A 108 -10.49 -4.68 -0.48
CA ALA A 108 -11.55 -4.50 0.50
C ALA A 108 -12.92 -4.93 -0.07
N THR A 109 -13.25 -4.48 -1.28
CA THR A 109 -14.51 -4.81 -1.97
C THR A 109 -14.60 -6.30 -2.31
N ALA A 110 -13.49 -6.90 -2.73
CA ALA A 110 -13.44 -8.31 -3.12
C ALA A 110 -13.11 -9.27 -1.95
N SER A 111 -13.05 -8.76 -0.71
CA SER A 111 -12.53 -9.50 0.45
C SER A 111 -13.24 -10.83 0.71
N LEU A 112 -14.57 -10.90 0.55
CA LEU A 112 -15.33 -12.14 0.71
C LEU A 112 -15.04 -13.16 -0.40
N ALA A 113 -14.94 -12.71 -1.65
CA ALA A 113 -14.60 -13.60 -2.77
C ALA A 113 -13.17 -14.15 -2.62
N ILE A 114 -12.22 -13.30 -2.23
CA ILE A 114 -10.84 -13.69 -1.91
C ILE A 114 -10.82 -14.69 -0.76
N GLY A 115 -11.58 -14.41 0.31
CA GLY A 115 -11.72 -15.30 1.45
C GLY A 115 -12.23 -16.68 1.06
N SER A 116 -13.31 -16.75 0.27
CA SER A 116 -13.86 -18.01 -0.23
C SER A 116 -12.86 -18.78 -1.11
N TYR A 117 -12.15 -18.08 -2.01
CA TYR A 117 -11.10 -18.68 -2.83
C TYR A 117 -9.96 -19.26 -2.00
N LEU A 118 -9.48 -18.52 -0.99
CA LEU A 118 -8.44 -19.01 -0.10
C LEU A 118 -8.92 -20.19 0.74
N ALA A 119 -10.15 -20.15 1.24
CA ALA A 119 -10.74 -21.24 2.01
C ALA A 119 -10.83 -22.53 1.18
N SER A 120 -11.30 -22.46 -0.07
CA SER A 120 -11.39 -23.65 -0.93
C SER A 120 -10.02 -24.27 -1.20
N ARG A 121 -9.02 -23.43 -1.51
CA ARG A 121 -7.63 -23.86 -1.74
C ARG A 121 -7.01 -24.54 -0.52
N VAL A 122 -7.35 -24.07 0.67
CA VAL A 122 -6.90 -24.66 1.93
C VAL A 122 -7.60 -26.00 2.18
N THR A 123 -8.92 -26.10 1.97
CA THR A 123 -9.69 -27.33 2.18
C THR A 123 -9.27 -28.45 1.23
N GLU A 124 -9.12 -28.15 -0.08
CA GLU A 124 -8.64 -29.12 -1.08
C GLU A 124 -7.33 -29.82 -0.66
N ARG A 125 -6.49 -29.12 0.11
CA ARG A 125 -5.20 -29.62 0.56
C ARG A 125 -5.27 -30.42 1.86
N PHE A 126 -6.30 -30.23 2.67
CA PHE A 126 -6.55 -31.06 3.85
C PHE A 126 -7.24 -32.38 3.49
N GLU A 127 -7.97 -32.41 2.37
CA GLU A 127 -8.68 -33.59 1.88
C GLU A 127 -7.83 -34.49 0.96
N ALA A 128 -6.65 -34.03 0.55
CA ALA A 128 -5.67 -34.76 -0.28
C ALA A 128 -4.58 -35.45 0.55
#